data_AF-A0A6J4PMV3-F1
#
_entry.id   AF-A0A6J4PMV3-F1
#
_cell.length_a   1.000
_cell.length_b   1.000
_cell.length_c   1.000
_cell.angle_alpha   90.00
_cell.angle_beta   90.00
_cell.angle_gamma   90.00
#
_symmetry.space_group_name_H-M   'P 1'
#
loop_
_entity.id
_entity.type
_entity.pdbx_description
1 polymer ?
#
loop_
_entity_poly.entity_id
_entity_poly.type
_entity_poly.pdbx_seq_one_letter_code
_entity_poly.pdbx_strand_id
1 'polypeptide(L)'
;MPGRKLVNSLLIALLTFATFALAACGGTGGTGSSSGEDRPFPELEKAAKGTEVNLAMYGGDEAINTYVDDYVIPELEEKHGIELRRTPLGDTADAVNKLLNEKQAGKDEGTIDLVWINGE
;
A
#
# COMPACT_ATOMS: atom_id res chain seq x y z
N MET A 1 -54.73 33.29 15.17
CA MET A 1 -54.21 31.91 15.00
C MET A 1 -52.70 31.93 14.76
N PRO A 2 -51.86 32.01 15.83
CA PRO A 2 -50.40 32.13 15.72
C PRO A 2 -49.65 30.80 15.53
N GLY A 3 -50.28 29.64 15.78
CA GLY A 3 -49.60 28.33 15.78
C GLY A 3 -49.10 27.83 14.41
N ARG A 4 -49.76 28.18 13.30
CA ARG A 4 -49.33 27.75 11.95
C ARG A 4 -48.01 28.39 11.49
N LYS A 5 -47.70 29.61 11.97
CA LYS A 5 -46.44 30.28 11.62
C LYS A 5 -45.24 29.70 12.37
N LEU A 6 -45.44 29.28 13.61
CA LEU A 6 -44.42 28.60 14.43
C LEU A 6 -44.08 27.22 13.87
N VAL A 7 -45.08 26.44 13.45
CA VAL A 7 -44.87 25.10 12.84
C VAL A 7 -44.15 25.21 11.48
N ASN A 8 -44.53 26.19 10.64
CA ASN A 8 -43.83 26.42 9.37
C ASN A 8 -42.38 26.93 9.56
N SER A 9 -42.12 27.80 10.54
CA SER A 9 -40.75 28.21 10.87
C SER A 9 -39.90 27.06 11.42
N LEU A 10 -40.48 26.15 12.21
CA LEU A 10 -39.80 24.96 12.71
C LEU A 10 -39.48 23.96 11.59
N LEU A 11 -40.42 23.75 10.64
CA LEU A 11 -40.19 22.88 9.48
C LEU A 11 -39.10 23.44 8.55
N ILE A 12 -39.10 24.76 8.30
CA ILE A 12 -38.08 25.41 7.46
C ILE A 12 -36.69 25.31 8.11
N ALA A 13 -36.60 25.49 9.43
CA ALA A 13 -35.34 25.35 10.17
C ALA A 13 -34.82 23.90 10.20
N LEU A 14 -35.71 22.90 10.24
CA LEU A 14 -35.33 21.48 10.20
C LEU A 14 -34.85 21.05 8.80
N LEU A 15 -35.45 21.60 7.74
CA LEU A 15 -35.05 21.34 6.35
C LEU A 15 -33.71 21.99 5.98
N THR A 16 -33.39 23.18 6.49
CA THR A 16 -32.09 23.82 6.25
C THR A 16 -30.93 23.16 7.00
N PHE A 17 -31.19 22.57 8.17
CA PHE A 17 -30.18 21.79 8.90
C PHE A 17 -29.85 20.47 8.20
N ALA A 18 -30.85 19.79 7.62
CA ALA A 18 -30.65 18.55 6.87
C ALA A 18 -29.79 18.74 5.61
N THR A 19 -29.86 19.91 4.96
CA THR A 19 -29.03 20.23 3.78
C THR A 19 -27.56 20.47 4.12
N PHE A 20 -27.23 20.90 5.35
CA PHE A 20 -25.83 21.09 5.77
C PHE A 20 -25.11 19.78 6.09
N ALA A 21 -25.84 18.73 6.48
CA ALA A 21 -25.28 17.43 6.83
C ALA A 21 -24.82 16.60 5.61
N LEU A 22 -25.35 16.87 4.41
CA LEU A 22 -25.03 16.11 3.19
C LEU A 22 -23.81 16.65 2.42
N ALA A 23 -23.31 17.85 2.75
CA ALA A 23 -22.12 18.43 2.11
C ALA A 23 -20.79 17.98 2.75
N ALA A 24 -20.84 17.23 3.86
CA ALA A 24 -19.63 16.81 4.59
C ALA A 24 -18.98 15.51 4.05
N CYS A 25 -19.53 14.89 3.00
CA CYS A 25 -18.96 13.69 2.39
C CYS A 25 -18.45 13.92 0.94
N GLY A 26 -18.21 15.18 0.58
CA GLY A 26 -17.73 15.55 -0.75
C GLY A 26 -16.36 16.21 -0.69
N GLY A 27 -15.29 15.41 -0.57
CA GLY A 27 -13.95 15.88 -0.95
C GLY A 27 -12.78 15.46 -0.07
N THR A 28 -12.29 14.24 -0.28
CA THR A 28 -10.86 13.94 -0.43
C THR A 28 -10.82 12.90 -1.55
N GLY A 29 -10.88 13.27 -2.83
CA GLY A 29 -9.82 14.05 -3.46
C GLY A 29 -8.57 13.20 -3.36
N GLY A 30 -8.40 12.29 -4.32
CA GLY A 30 -7.37 11.25 -4.30
C GLY A 30 -6.04 11.80 -3.83
N THR A 31 -5.56 11.26 -2.72
CA THR A 31 -4.13 11.31 -2.37
C THR A 31 -3.41 10.64 -3.52
N GLY A 32 -2.99 11.46 -4.48
CA GLY A 32 -1.98 11.05 -5.45
C GLY A 32 -0.81 10.49 -4.66
N SER A 33 -0.41 9.27 -5.01
CA SER A 33 0.78 8.62 -4.48
C SER A 33 1.93 9.62 -4.50
N SER A 34 2.30 10.13 -3.33
CA SER A 34 3.61 10.74 -3.15
C SER A 34 4.60 9.61 -3.37
N SER A 35 5.25 9.61 -4.53
CA SER A 35 6.44 8.83 -4.78
C SER A 35 7.52 9.30 -3.80
N GLY A 36 7.67 8.58 -2.69
CA GLY A 36 8.58 8.91 -1.60
C GLY A 36 7.82 9.18 -0.32
N GLU A 37 8.04 8.35 0.69
CA GLU A 37 7.44 8.51 2.00
C GLU A 37 8.31 9.41 2.90
N ASP A 38 7.75 10.54 3.35
CA ASP A 38 8.48 11.54 4.16
C ASP A 38 8.46 11.23 5.66
N ARG A 39 7.87 10.10 6.08
CA ARG A 39 7.83 9.71 7.49
C ARG A 39 9.24 9.44 8.02
N PRO A 40 9.56 9.80 9.27
CA PRO A 40 10.81 9.40 9.92
C PRO A 40 11.00 7.89 9.88
N PHE A 41 12.25 7.43 9.72
CA PHE A 41 12.57 6.00 9.64
C PHE A 41 11.98 5.14 10.78
N PRO A 42 11.99 5.57 12.07
CA PRO A 42 11.35 4.81 13.14
C PRO A 42 9.84 4.62 12.96
N GLU A 43 9.15 5.55 12.31
CA GLU A 43 7.73 5.42 11.99
C GLU A 43 7.50 4.46 10.82
N LEU A 44 8.42 4.43 9.85
CA LEU A 44 8.44 3.44 8.77
C LEU A 44 8.66 2.02 9.31
N GLU A 45 9.66 1.84 10.18
CA GLU A 45 9.94 0.54 10.82
C GLU A 45 8.73 0.02 11.60
N LYS A 46 8.06 0.90 12.37
CA LYS A 46 6.85 0.53 13.09
C LYS A 46 5.71 0.13 12.14
N ALA A 47 5.59 0.80 11.00
CA ALA A 47 4.55 0.52 10.02
C ALA A 47 4.83 -0.75 9.19
N ALA A 48 6.09 -1.11 8.99
CA ALA A 48 6.49 -2.32 8.29
C ALA A 48 6.33 -3.59 9.14
N LYS A 49 6.21 -3.47 10.47
CA LYS A 49 6.05 -4.65 11.32
C LYS A 49 4.77 -5.42 10.99
N GLY A 50 4.92 -6.71 10.72
CA GLY A 50 3.84 -7.62 10.34
C GLY A 50 3.51 -7.63 8.84
N THR A 51 4.29 -6.92 8.01
CA THR A 51 4.13 -6.99 6.55
C THR A 51 4.87 -8.18 5.96
N GLU A 52 4.35 -8.67 4.83
CA GLU A 52 5.05 -9.61 3.95
C GLU A 52 5.62 -8.84 2.76
N VAL A 53 6.83 -9.20 2.31
CA VAL A 53 7.50 -8.62 1.14
C VAL A 53 7.91 -9.75 0.19
N ASN A 54 7.41 -9.70 -1.05
CA ASN A 54 7.74 -10.62 -2.11
C ASN A 54 8.91 -10.08 -2.94
N LEU A 55 10.10 -10.66 -2.73
CA LEU A 55 11.34 -10.34 -3.42
C LEU A 55 11.54 -11.28 -4.62
N ALA A 56 11.63 -10.74 -5.83
CA ALA A 56 12.08 -11.48 -6.99
C ALA A 56 13.59 -11.23 -7.20
N MET A 57 14.41 -12.29 -7.17
CA MET A 57 15.88 -12.16 -7.24
C MET A 57 16.54 -13.25 -8.08
N TYR A 58 17.74 -12.97 -8.61
CA TYR A 58 18.49 -13.93 -9.43
C TYR A 58 18.83 -15.21 -8.64
N GLY A 59 18.42 -16.36 -9.18
CA GLY A 59 18.58 -17.66 -8.55
C GLY A 59 19.92 -18.36 -8.82
N GLY A 60 20.78 -17.80 -9.67
CA GLY A 60 21.99 -18.48 -10.14
C GLY A 60 23.24 -18.32 -9.27
N ASP A 61 23.22 -17.44 -8.26
CA ASP A 61 24.34 -17.26 -7.32
C ASP A 61 24.04 -17.95 -5.98
N GLU A 62 24.64 -19.10 -5.73
CA GLU A 62 24.42 -19.87 -4.50
C GLU A 62 24.85 -19.11 -3.24
N ALA A 63 25.96 -18.35 -3.30
CA ALA A 63 26.49 -17.66 -2.14
C ALA A 63 25.56 -16.52 -1.70
N ILE A 64 25.10 -15.72 -2.67
CA ILE A 64 24.12 -14.66 -2.42
C ILE A 64 22.79 -15.25 -1.94
N ASN A 65 22.29 -16.30 -2.60
CA ASN A 65 21.02 -16.91 -2.23
C ASN A 65 21.05 -17.49 -0.81
N THR A 66 22.13 -18.17 -0.44
CA THR A 66 22.34 -18.70 0.92
C THR A 66 22.39 -17.56 1.94
N TYR A 67 23.09 -16.46 1.64
CA TYR A 67 23.12 -15.30 2.52
C TYR A 67 21.71 -14.68 2.71
N VAL A 68 20.91 -14.59 1.65
CA VAL A 68 19.54 -14.08 1.77
C VAL A 68 18.66 -15.03 2.59
N ASP A 69 18.74 -16.33 2.33
CA ASP A 69 17.92 -17.35 3.02
C ASP A 69 18.27 -17.51 4.49
N ASP A 70 19.55 -17.67 4.79
CA ASP A 70 19.98 -18.12 6.11
C ASP A 70 20.28 -16.96 7.05
N TYR A 71 20.45 -15.74 6.51
CA TYR A 71 20.74 -14.56 7.31
C TYR A 71 19.71 -13.46 7.13
N VAL A 72 19.49 -12.95 5.90
CA VAL A 72 18.64 -11.76 5.71
C VAL A 72 17.17 -12.03 6.09
N ILE A 73 16.61 -13.15 5.63
CA ILE A 73 15.21 -13.51 5.93
C ILE A 73 14.98 -13.64 7.45
N PRO A 74 15.76 -14.45 8.20
CA PRO A 74 15.62 -14.55 9.65
C PRO A 74 15.81 -13.22 10.38
N GLU A 75 16.79 -12.41 9.96
CA GLU A 75 17.09 -11.12 10.59
C GLU A 75 15.94 -10.11 10.42
N LEU A 76 15.31 -10.06 9.25
CA LEU A 76 14.14 -9.21 9.01
C LEU A 76 12.93 -9.63 9.85
N GLU A 77 12.71 -10.94 9.97
CA GLU A 77 11.62 -11.46 10.81
C GLU A 77 11.88 -11.19 12.30
N GLU A 78 13.08 -11.52 12.81
CA GLU A 78 13.41 -11.39 14.23
C GLU A 78 13.44 -9.92 14.69
N LYS A 79 14.11 -9.05 13.92
CA LYS A 79 14.34 -7.66 14.36
C LYS A 79 13.23 -6.70 13.96
N HIS A 80 12.60 -6.93 12.81
CA HIS A 80 11.64 -5.99 12.24
C HIS A 80 10.22 -6.58 12.11
N GLY A 81 10.04 -7.90 12.29
CA GLY A 81 8.75 -8.57 12.11
C GLY A 81 8.27 -8.53 10.67
N ILE A 82 9.19 -8.49 9.70
CA ILE A 82 8.89 -8.48 8.27
C ILE A 82 9.10 -9.89 7.72
N GLU A 83 8.08 -10.47 7.09
CA GLU A 83 8.21 -11.76 6.41
C GLU A 83 8.71 -11.52 4.97
N LEU A 84 9.98 -11.83 4.70
CA LEU A 84 10.55 -11.72 3.36
C LEU A 84 10.42 -13.07 2.62
N ARG A 85 9.67 -13.09 1.52
CA ARG A 85 9.57 -14.25 0.62
C ARG A 85 10.36 -14.01 -0.65
N ARG A 86 11.43 -14.78 -0.88
CA ARG A 86 12.15 -14.70 -2.15
C ARG A 86 11.61 -15.67 -3.21
N THR A 87 11.53 -15.21 -4.46
CA THR A 87 11.26 -16.00 -5.66
C THR A 87 12.51 -16.01 -6.54
N PRO A 88 13.14 -17.16 -6.78
CA PRO A 88 14.31 -17.24 -7.66
C PRO A 88 13.91 -17.00 -9.12
N LEU A 89 14.72 -16.21 -9.82
CA LEU A 89 14.57 -15.88 -11.24
C LEU A 89 15.71 -16.48 -12.07
N GLY A 90 15.39 -16.82 -13.33
CA GLY A 90 16.40 -17.14 -14.34
C GLY A 90 17.11 -15.89 -14.86
N ASP A 91 16.37 -14.80 -15.08
CA ASP A 91 16.87 -13.46 -15.40
C ASP A 91 15.91 -12.39 -14.83
N THR A 92 16.41 -11.19 -14.58
CA THR A 92 15.61 -10.01 -14.18
C THR A 92 14.51 -9.71 -15.19
N ALA A 93 14.75 -9.99 -16.48
CA ALA A 93 13.73 -9.85 -17.52
C ALA A 93 12.45 -10.65 -17.24
N ASP A 94 12.53 -11.77 -16.51
CA ASP A 94 11.38 -12.58 -16.15
C ASP A 94 10.42 -11.82 -15.21
N ALA A 95 10.97 -11.11 -14.22
CA ALA A 95 10.19 -10.26 -13.32
C ALA A 95 9.52 -9.10 -14.06
N VAL A 96 10.25 -8.44 -14.97
CA VAL A 96 9.70 -7.34 -15.78
C VAL A 96 8.56 -7.83 -16.67
N ASN A 97 8.76 -8.95 -17.37
CA ASN A 97 7.73 -9.55 -18.23
C ASN A 97 6.48 -9.93 -17.44
N LYS A 98 6.66 -10.49 -16.23
CA LYS A 98 5.55 -10.82 -15.33
C LYS A 98 4.76 -9.58 -14.93
N LEU A 99 5.43 -8.51 -14.48
CA LEU A 99 4.77 -7.26 -14.09
C LEU A 99 4.04 -6.60 -15.28
N LEU A 100 4.64 -6.62 -16.47
CA LEU A 100 3.99 -6.13 -17.69
C LEU A 100 2.74 -6.92 -18.03
N ASN A 101 2.78 -8.25 -17.92
CA ASN A 101 1.62 -9.11 -18.15
C ASN A 101 0.51 -8.86 -17.12
N GLU A 102 0.85 -8.67 -15.84
CA GLU A 102 -0.12 -8.35 -14.79
C GLU A 102 -0.80 -7.01 -15.05
N LYS A 103 -0.01 -5.99 -15.43
CA LYS A 103 -0.53 -4.67 -15.81
C LYS A 103 -1.43 -4.74 -17.04
N GLN A 104 -1.04 -5.47 -18.09
CA GLN A 104 -1.86 -5.64 -19.29
C GLN A 104 -3.15 -6.41 -19.01
N ALA A 105 -3.15 -7.30 -18.02
CA ALA A 105 -4.33 -8.01 -17.54
C ALA A 105 -5.22 -7.16 -16.62
N GLY A 106 -4.88 -5.89 -16.37
CA GLY A 106 -5.65 -4.99 -15.52
C GLY A 106 -5.56 -5.32 -14.03
N LYS A 107 -4.45 -5.94 -13.58
CA LYS A 107 -4.19 -6.11 -12.16
C LYS A 107 -3.57 -4.83 -11.60
N ASP A 108 -4.28 -4.21 -10.67
CA ASP A 108 -3.81 -3.02 -9.96
C ASP A 108 -2.80 -3.38 -8.84
N GLU A 109 -2.94 -4.56 -8.25
CA GLU A 109 -1.99 -5.13 -7.28
C GLU A 109 -1.14 -6.20 -7.97
N GLY A 110 0.17 -5.93 -8.07
CA GLY A 110 1.17 -6.86 -8.59
C GLY A 110 1.54 -7.94 -7.56
N THR A 111 2.26 -8.97 -8.00
CA THR A 111 2.69 -10.07 -7.11
C THR A 111 4.15 -9.98 -6.67
N ILE A 112 4.86 -8.93 -7.06
CA ILE A 112 6.25 -8.68 -6.68
C ILE A 112 6.33 -7.30 -6.06
N ASP A 113 6.87 -7.23 -4.83
CA ASP A 113 7.05 -6.00 -4.06
C ASP A 113 8.45 -5.41 -4.27
N LEU A 114 9.45 -6.28 -4.43
CA LEU A 114 10.85 -5.91 -4.61
C LEU A 114 11.48 -6.72 -5.75
N VAL A 115 12.18 -6.04 -6.66
CA VAL A 115 12.94 -6.69 -7.74
C VAL A 115 14.42 -6.40 -7.52
N TRP A 116 15.22 -7.45 -7.41
CA TRP A 116 16.67 -7.32 -7.55
C TRP A 116 16.99 -7.10 -9.02
N ILE A 117 17.51 -5.92 -9.36
CA ILE A 117 18.12 -5.63 -10.66
C ILE A 117 19.62 -5.46 -10.40
N ASN A 118 20.45 -6.31 -11.00
CA ASN A 118 21.94 -6.31 -10.98
C ASN A 118 22.59 -5.58 -9.78
N GLY A 119 23.09 -6.34 -8.81
CA GLY A 119 23.72 -5.82 -7.59
C GLY A 119 25.26 -5.77 -7.65
N GLU A 120 25.80 -5.75 -8.86
CA GLU A 120 27.23 -5.72 -9.18
C GLU A 120 27.65 -4.40 -9.82
#